data_AF-A0A933LDG6-F1
#
_entry.id   AF-A0A933LDG6-F1
#
_cell.length_a   1.000
_cell.length_b   1.000
_cell.length_c   1.000
_cell.angle_alpha   90.00
_cell.angle_beta   90.00
_cell.angle_gamma   90.00
#
_symmetry.space_group_name_H-M   'P 1'
#
loop_
_entity.id
_entity.type
_entity.pdbx_description
1 polymer ?
#
loop_
_entity_poly.entity_id
_entity_poly.type
_entity_poly.pdbx_seq_one_letter_code
_entity_poly.pdbx_strand_id
1 'polypeptide(L)'
;MAAFALGGCSMDCAEESCLPAGTYVDPNDSLGAESAEICFDDDCLTMKAVDGDDDVFLGFNRDDWHEGRDFQLRITVFDAEGQVIDSLSEQRTMDSSRCGCGVLFYDWQDGRLHRTN
;
A
#
# COMPACT_ATOMS: atom_id res chain seq x y z
N MET A 1 21.38 -6.39 -16.48
CA MET A 1 21.58 -6.28 -15.02
C MET A 1 21.41 -4.81 -14.66
N ALA A 2 20.17 -4.39 -14.38
CA ALA A 2 19.91 -3.07 -13.84
C ALA A 2 20.02 -3.18 -12.32
N ALA A 3 20.90 -2.39 -11.72
CA ALA A 3 21.05 -2.31 -10.28
C ALA A 3 20.06 -1.27 -9.76
N PHE A 4 19.08 -1.70 -8.96
CA PHE A 4 18.27 -0.79 -8.16
C PHE A 4 19.17 -0.24 -7.06
N ALA A 5 19.58 1.02 -7.21
CA ALA A 5 20.24 1.74 -6.13
C ALA A 5 19.18 2.05 -5.07
N LEU A 6 19.26 1.37 -3.92
CA LEU A 6 18.60 1.78 -2.68
C LEU A 6 19.22 3.12 -2.25
N GLY A 7 18.69 4.21 -2.80
CA GLY A 7 19.09 5.57 -2.49
C GLY A 7 18.71 5.90 -1.05
N GLY A 8 19.71 5.98 -0.18
CA GLY A 8 19.54 6.47 1.18
C GLY A 8 18.95 7.88 1.18
N CYS A 9 17.96 8.10 2.04
CA CYS A 9 17.26 9.38 2.17
C CYS A 9 18.26 10.50 2.54
N SER A 10 18.51 11.43 1.62
CA SER A 10 19.13 12.72 1.95
C SER A 10 18.11 13.65 2.58
N MET A 11 18.53 14.49 3.54
CA MET A 11 17.67 15.42 4.31
C MET A 11 16.97 16.52 3.48
N ASP A 12 17.15 16.54 2.17
CA ASP A 12 16.45 17.40 1.22
C ASP A 12 15.71 16.50 0.22
N CYS A 13 14.49 16.07 0.56
CA CYS A 13 13.67 15.31 -0.36
C CYS A 13 13.11 16.25 -1.43
N ALA A 14 13.73 16.24 -2.61
CA ALA A 14 13.07 16.73 -3.80
C ALA A 14 11.75 15.94 -3.94
N GLU A 15 10.61 16.64 -4.06
CA GLU A 15 9.26 16.06 -4.19
C GLU A 15 9.16 14.92 -5.24
N GLU A 16 10.11 14.88 -6.18
CA GLU A 16 10.21 13.88 -7.24
C GLU A 16 10.86 12.54 -6.82
N SER A 17 11.43 12.42 -5.61
CA SER A 17 12.15 11.22 -5.14
C SER A 17 11.36 10.36 -4.16
N CYS A 18 10.13 10.74 -3.84
CA CYS A 18 9.27 9.97 -2.96
C CYS A 18 8.34 9.10 -3.81
N LEU A 19 8.11 7.85 -3.39
CA LEU A 19 6.96 7.09 -3.87
C LEU A 19 5.70 7.92 -3.61
N PRO A 20 4.70 7.94 -4.52
CA PRO A 20 3.46 8.65 -4.26
C PRO A 20 2.85 8.11 -2.95
N ALA A 21 2.20 9.00 -2.20
CA ALA A 21 1.43 8.59 -1.04
C ALA A 21 0.44 7.49 -1.46
N GLY A 22 0.31 6.46 -0.63
CA GLY A 22 -0.55 5.34 -0.97
C GLY A 22 -0.41 4.13 -0.07
N THR A 23 -1.23 3.13 -0.39
CA THR A 23 -1.17 1.79 0.22
C THR A 23 -0.65 0.80 -0.79
N TYR A 24 0.37 0.06 -0.39
CA TYR A 24 1.03 -0.97 -1.17
C TYR A 24 0.78 -2.30 -0.48
N VAL A 25 0.19 -3.22 -1.22
CA VAL A 25 -0.11 -4.56 -0.74
C VAL A 25 0.53 -5.54 -1.72
N ASP A 26 1.37 -6.42 -1.22
CA ASP A 26 1.87 -7.57 -1.99
C ASP A 26 0.66 -8.43 -2.43
N PRO A 27 0.46 -8.71 -3.72
CA PRO A 27 -0.58 -9.61 -4.20
C PRO A 27 -0.41 -11.01 -3.64
N ASN A 28 0.83 -11.49 -3.53
CA ASN A 28 1.16 -12.86 -3.20
C ASN A 28 0.50 -13.86 -4.15
N ASP A 29 1.11 -14.00 -5.33
CA ASP A 29 0.69 -14.89 -6.41
C ASP A 29 0.47 -16.34 -5.95
N SER A 30 1.17 -16.79 -4.90
CA SER A 30 1.01 -18.14 -4.37
C SER A 30 -0.36 -18.39 -3.75
N LEU A 31 -1.05 -17.34 -3.32
CA LEU A 31 -2.43 -17.37 -2.83
C LEU A 31 -3.46 -17.11 -3.94
N GLY A 32 -3.02 -16.75 -5.15
CA GLY A 32 -3.88 -16.46 -6.29
C GLY A 32 -4.64 -15.14 -6.17
N ALA A 33 -4.06 -14.14 -5.50
CA ALA A 33 -4.68 -12.82 -5.44
C ALA A 33 -4.58 -12.09 -6.78
N GLU A 34 -5.67 -11.44 -7.17
CA GLU A 34 -5.79 -10.77 -8.47
C GLU A 34 -6.20 -9.31 -8.33
N SER A 35 -6.88 -8.99 -7.23
CA SER A 35 -7.31 -7.61 -6.95
C SER A 35 -7.40 -7.35 -5.46
N ALA A 36 -7.33 -6.07 -5.11
CA ALA A 36 -7.62 -5.60 -3.76
C ALA A 36 -8.58 -4.41 -3.80
N GLU A 37 -9.50 -4.38 -2.85
CA GLU A 37 -10.23 -3.18 -2.46
C GLU A 37 -9.53 -2.57 -1.26
N ILE A 38 -9.12 -1.31 -1.41
CA ILE A 38 -8.50 -0.53 -0.36
C ILE A 38 -9.46 0.61 -0.05
N CYS A 39 -9.88 0.73 1.21
CA CYS A 39 -10.75 1.81 1.67
C CYS A 39 -10.04 2.68 2.70
N PHE A 40 -10.12 3.98 2.50
CA PHE A 40 -9.74 5.00 3.47
C PHE A 40 -10.99 5.68 3.99
N ASP A 41 -11.25 5.54 5.28
CA ASP A 41 -12.53 5.83 5.92
C ASP A 41 -13.66 5.07 5.21
N ASP A 42 -14.41 5.75 4.35
CA ASP A 42 -15.51 5.18 3.56
C ASP A 42 -15.26 5.24 2.04
N ASP A 43 -14.13 5.80 1.61
CA ASP A 43 -13.76 5.91 0.19
C ASP A 43 -12.93 4.70 -0.23
N CYS A 44 -13.48 3.89 -1.13
CA CYS A 44 -12.85 2.65 -1.59
C CYS A 44 -12.41 2.72 -3.05
N LEU A 45 -11.28 2.09 -3.35
CA LEU A 45 -10.83 1.80 -4.71
C LEU A 45 -10.51 0.32 -4.83
N THR A 46 -11.06 -0.31 -5.86
CA THR A 46 -10.65 -1.65 -6.28
C THR A 46 -9.61 -1.53 -7.40
N MET A 47 -8.50 -2.21 -7.24
CA MET A 47 -7.39 -2.23 -8.20
C MET A 47 -6.94 -3.65 -8.47
N LYS A 48 -6.41 -3.86 -9.66
CA LYS A 48 -5.65 -5.07 -9.99
C LYS A 48 -4.18 -4.87 -9.65
N ALA A 49 -3.44 -5.96 -9.56
CA ALA A 49 -2.00 -5.91 -9.42
C ALA A 49 -1.42 -5.16 -10.63
N VAL A 50 -0.46 -4.29 -10.39
CA VAL A 50 0.32 -3.67 -11.45
C VAL A 50 1.50 -4.58 -11.74
N ASP A 51 1.50 -5.21 -12.92
CA ASP A 51 2.58 -6.09 -13.36
C ASP A 51 3.94 -5.35 -13.35
N GLY A 52 4.88 -5.81 -12.54
CA GLY A 52 6.19 -5.22 -12.31
C GLY A 52 7.26 -6.25 -11.90
N ASP A 53 8.46 -5.77 -11.52
CA ASP A 53 9.45 -6.67 -10.89
C ASP A 53 8.98 -7.12 -9.49
N ASP A 54 8.17 -6.28 -8.83
CA ASP A 54 7.39 -6.58 -7.64
C ASP A 54 5.94 -6.17 -7.92
N ASP A 55 5.06 -7.14 -8.16
CA ASP A 55 3.64 -6.87 -8.37
C ASP A 55 3.06 -6.23 -7.10
N VAL A 56 2.26 -5.17 -7.25
CA VAL A 56 1.64 -4.46 -6.10
C VAL A 56 0.23 -3.98 -6.40
N PHE A 57 -0.63 -4.02 -5.38
CA PHE A 57 -1.87 -3.24 -5.37
C PHE A 57 -1.56 -1.83 -4.86
N LEU A 58 -1.81 -0.79 -5.66
CA LEU A 58 -1.49 0.62 -5.33
C LEU A 58 -2.74 1.49 -5.16
N GLY A 59 -3.03 1.87 -3.91
CA GLY A 59 -4.21 2.67 -3.55
C GLY A 59 -3.93 4.14 -3.30
N PHE A 60 -4.88 4.99 -3.74
CA PHE A 60 -5.17 6.41 -3.45
C PHE A 60 -4.03 7.44 -3.37
N ASN A 61 -4.23 8.54 -4.13
CA ASN A 61 -3.74 9.87 -3.80
C ASN A 61 -4.95 10.73 -3.39
N ARG A 62 -5.00 11.22 -2.14
CA ARG A 62 -6.11 12.06 -1.63
C ARG A 62 -5.62 13.45 -1.26
N ASP A 63 -6.45 14.46 -1.50
CA ASP A 63 -6.16 15.86 -1.16
C ASP A 63 -6.07 16.12 0.36
N ASP A 64 -6.63 15.23 1.18
CA ASP A 64 -6.63 15.29 2.64
C ASP A 64 -5.55 14.39 3.27
N TRP A 65 -4.55 13.98 2.49
CA TRP A 65 -3.40 13.22 2.96
C TRP A 65 -2.40 14.15 3.67
N HIS A 66 -2.45 14.20 5.01
CA HIS A 66 -1.58 15.05 5.83
C HIS A 66 -1.12 14.36 7.10
N GLU A 67 0.07 14.74 7.59
CA GLU A 67 0.68 14.24 8.83
C GLU A 67 -0.28 14.35 10.03
N GLY A 68 -0.30 13.34 10.88
CA GLY A 68 -1.07 13.32 12.12
C GLY A 68 -2.58 13.09 11.93
N ARG A 69 -3.07 12.95 10.70
CA ARG A 69 -4.48 12.59 10.46
C ARG A 69 -4.74 11.16 10.89
N ASP A 70 -5.77 10.97 11.70
CA ASP A 70 -6.34 9.65 11.96
C ASP A 70 -7.36 9.27 10.87
N PHE A 71 -7.32 8.01 10.43
CA PHE A 71 -8.22 7.44 9.45
C PHE A 71 -8.44 5.95 9.72
N GLN A 72 -9.56 5.42 9.25
CA GLN A 72 -9.80 3.98 9.22
C GLN A 72 -9.29 3.42 7.89
N LEU A 73 -8.37 2.44 7.93
CA LEU A 73 -7.98 1.70 6.75
C LEU A 73 -8.70 0.36 6.71
N ARG A 74 -9.14 -0.05 5.53
CA ARG A 74 -9.54 -1.42 5.24
C ARG A 74 -8.89 -1.90 3.96
N ILE A 75 -8.39 -3.12 3.97
CA ILE A 75 -7.85 -3.81 2.80
C ILE A 75 -8.62 -5.13 2.69
N THR A 76 -9.13 -5.44 1.51
CA THR A 76 -9.74 -6.73 1.20
C THR A 76 -9.12 -7.24 -0.08
N VAL A 77 -8.52 -8.42 -0.04
CA VAL A 77 -7.86 -9.04 -1.19
C VAL A 77 -8.74 -10.16 -1.74
N PHE A 78 -8.84 -10.22 -3.07
CA PHE A 78 -9.71 -11.14 -3.79
C PHE A 78 -8.94 -11.99 -4.80
N ASP A 79 -9.41 -13.21 -5.00
CA ASP A 79 -8.96 -14.09 -6.09
C ASP A 79 -9.61 -13.73 -7.45
N ALA A 80 -9.27 -14.50 -8.49
CA ALA A 80 -9.81 -14.33 -9.85
C ALA A 80 -11.34 -14.49 -9.95
N GLU A 81 -11.94 -15.20 -9.00
CA GLU A 81 -13.37 -15.50 -8.93
C GLU A 81 -14.13 -14.43 -8.12
N GLY A 82 -13.40 -13.50 -7.51
CA GLY A 82 -13.93 -12.45 -6.64
C GLY A 82 -14.19 -12.94 -5.21
N GLN A 83 -13.67 -14.10 -4.81
CA GLN A 83 -13.75 -14.56 -3.43
C GLN A 83 -12.70 -13.86 -2.57
N VAL A 84 -13.04 -13.60 -1.31
CA VAL A 84 -12.13 -12.95 -0.36
C VAL A 84 -11.06 -13.96 0.09
N ILE A 85 -9.79 -13.62 -0.14
CA ILE A 85 -8.64 -14.36 0.40
C ILE A 85 -8.40 -13.91 1.84
N ASP A 86 -8.26 -12.60 2.07
CA ASP A 86 -8.15 -12.03 3.41
C ASP A 86 -8.67 -10.58 3.44
N SER A 87 -8.93 -10.11 4.66
CA SER A 87 -9.26 -8.71 4.94
C SER A 87 -8.62 -8.24 6.23
N LEU A 88 -8.12 -7.02 6.21
CA LEU A 88 -7.56 -6.30 7.34
C LEU A 88 -8.32 -4.98 7.53
N SER A 89 -8.65 -4.64 8.79
CA SER A 89 -9.21 -3.34 9.15
C SER A 89 -8.48 -2.80 10.37
N GLU A 90 -7.92 -1.60 10.27
CA GLU A 90 -7.17 -0.99 11.37
C GLU A 90 -7.29 0.53 11.37
N GLN A 91 -7.25 1.12 12.56
CA GLN A 91 -7.16 2.57 12.71
C GLN A 91 -5.70 3.00 12.55
N ARG A 92 -5.47 4.06 11.79
CA ARG A 92 -4.15 4.54 11.43
C ARG A 92 -4.04 6.03 11.68
N THR A 93 -2.85 6.44 12.09
CA THR A 93 -2.43 7.84 12.06
C THR A 93 -1.42 7.97 10.93
N MET A 94 -1.58 9.01 10.12
CA MET A 94 -0.66 9.31 9.03
C MET A 94 0.68 9.78 9.59
N ASP A 95 1.74 9.01 9.37
CA ASP A 95 3.09 9.42 9.71
C ASP A 95 3.80 9.81 8.40
N SER A 96 3.88 11.11 8.12
CA SER A 96 4.83 11.61 7.14
C SER A 96 6.09 11.97 7.88
N SER A 97 7.02 11.02 8.01
CA SER A 97 8.40 11.42 8.28
C SER A 97 8.78 12.46 7.21
N ARG A 98 9.59 13.48 7.55
CA ARG A 98 9.86 14.71 6.75
C ARG A 98 10.32 14.52 5.28
N CYS A 99 10.37 13.29 4.81
CA CYS A 99 10.81 12.82 3.50
C CYS A 99 9.96 11.65 2.94
N GLY A 100 8.93 11.19 3.65
CA GLY A 100 8.04 10.12 3.21
C GLY A 100 6.69 10.72 2.86
N CYS A 101 6.35 10.76 1.58
CA CYS A 101 4.94 10.70 1.19
C CYS A 101 4.34 9.53 1.97
N GLY A 102 3.27 9.73 2.74
CA GLY A 102 2.78 8.67 3.63
C GLY A 102 2.54 7.39 2.83
N VAL A 103 3.39 6.40 3.03
CA VAL A 103 3.30 5.11 2.34
C VAL A 103 3.03 4.06 3.40
N LEU A 104 2.01 3.23 3.15
CA LEU A 104 1.65 2.11 4.00
C LEU A 104 1.96 0.82 3.25
N PHE A 105 2.78 -0.05 3.84
CA PHE A 105 3.15 -1.32 3.25
C PHE A 105 2.48 -2.48 3.99
N TYR A 106 2.02 -3.47 3.21
CA TYR A 106 1.39 -4.70 3.71
C TYR A 106 1.95 -5.90 2.96
N ASP A 107 2.27 -6.93 3.74
CA ASP A 107 2.85 -8.19 3.27
C ASP A 107 2.15 -9.36 3.99
N TRP A 108 2.41 -10.58 3.55
CA TRP A 108 1.75 -11.79 4.05
C TRP A 108 2.61 -12.52 5.07
N GLN A 109 1.99 -12.87 6.20
CA GLN A 109 2.58 -13.77 7.20
C GLN A 109 1.57 -14.84 7.53
N ASP A 110 1.98 -16.10 7.43
CA ASP A 110 1.11 -17.27 7.67
C ASP A 110 -0.23 -17.23 6.90
N GLY A 111 -0.20 -16.69 5.67
CA GLY A 111 -1.37 -16.56 4.80
C GLY A 111 -2.34 -15.45 5.19
N ARG A 112 -1.92 -14.52 6.06
CA ARG A 112 -2.70 -13.36 6.49
C ARG A 112 -2.01 -12.06 6.12
N LEU A 113 -2.77 -10.99 5.89
CA LEU A 113 -2.23 -9.66 5.66
C LEU A 113 -1.71 -9.04 6.96
N HIS A 114 -0.49 -8.52 6.90
CA HIS A 114 0.17 -7.84 7.99
C HIS A 114 0.79 -6.53 7.52
N ARG A 115 0.66 -5.51 8.37
CA ARG A 115 1.40 -4.26 8.22
C ARG A 115 2.90 -4.53 8.30
N THR A 116 3.66 -3.94 7.40
CA THR A 116 5.12 -3.81 7.50
C THR A 116 5.48 -2.35 7.85
N ASN A 117 6.45 -2.17 8.75
CA ASN A 117 6.91 -0.86 9.23
C ASN A 117 8.26 -0.52 8.63
#